data_AF-A0A9D6DA60-F1
#
_entry.id   AF-A0A9D6DA60-F1
#
_cell.length_a   1.000
_cell.length_b   1.000
_cell.length_c   1.000
_cell.angle_alpha   90.00
_cell.angle_beta   90.00
_cell.angle_gamma   90.00
#
_symmetry.space_group_name_H-M   'P 1'
#
loop_
_entity.id
_entity.type
_entity.pdbx_description
1 polymer ?
#
loop_
_entity_poly.entity_id
_entity_poly.type
_entity_poly.pdbx_seq_one_letter_code
_entity_poly.pdbx_strand_id
1 'polypeptide(L)'
;MSQAVAPSARTRVRRLPARAHYDATSIAAIIDSAWLCTIAFQWDGSVHAMPTSHWREGDHLYIHGARASRMLKALQEGEACVTVAHVDGLVFARSAFHHSMNYRSVVVYGRFEEVQDPRHKDAALRVLIDKLAPDRWDDLRPISDKERNATTVLRIALSEASAKVRNWGVKDDDEDMDWPVWAGVVPLTLVAGAPETDPLSRVTEVPGYLP
;
A
#
# COMPACT_ATOMS: atom_id res chain seq x y z
N MET A 1 5.71 -3.89 26.68
CA MET A 1 4.85 -4.24 25.53
C MET A 1 5.49 -5.43 24.84
N SER A 2 4.80 -6.57 24.73
CA SER A 2 5.36 -7.76 24.08
C SER A 2 5.71 -7.43 22.64
N GLN A 3 6.97 -7.63 22.23
CA GLN A 3 7.31 -7.60 20.81
C GLN A 3 6.43 -8.64 20.11
N ALA A 4 5.57 -8.18 19.20
CA ALA A 4 4.79 -9.07 18.37
C ALA A 4 5.77 -10.02 17.65
N VAL A 5 5.52 -11.32 17.73
CA VAL A 5 6.34 -12.33 17.07
C VAL A 5 6.04 -12.28 15.58
N ALA A 6 7.04 -12.45 14.73
CA ALA A 6 6.82 -12.55 13.29
C ALA A 6 5.84 -13.68 12.99
N PRO A 7 4.81 -13.47 12.14
CA PRO A 7 3.81 -14.50 11.84
C PRO A 7 4.41 -15.78 11.22
N SER A 8 5.59 -15.66 10.61
CA SER A 8 6.30 -16.77 10.00
C SER A 8 7.81 -16.53 9.92
N ALA A 9 8.55 -17.57 9.54
CA ALA A 9 9.98 -17.46 9.28
C ALA A 9 10.30 -16.51 8.12
N ARG A 10 9.44 -16.43 7.09
CA ARG A 10 9.65 -15.57 5.92
C ARG A 10 9.34 -14.10 6.18
N THR A 11 8.46 -13.80 7.13
CA THR A 11 8.13 -12.42 7.54
C THR A 11 9.10 -11.85 8.58
N ARG A 12 9.96 -12.67 9.18
CA ARG A 12 10.91 -12.21 10.22
C ARG A 12 11.96 -11.26 9.67
N VAL A 13 11.88 -9.99 10.06
CA VAL A 13 12.90 -8.97 9.74
C VAL A 13 14.21 -9.28 10.47
N ARG A 14 15.29 -9.52 9.71
CA ARG A 14 16.62 -9.85 10.28
C ARG A 14 17.54 -8.64 10.44
N ARG A 15 17.58 -7.75 9.45
CA ARG A 15 18.41 -6.54 9.50
C ARG A 15 17.65 -5.40 10.18
N LEU A 16 18.20 -4.90 11.28
CA LEU A 16 17.61 -3.83 12.10
C LEU A 16 16.21 -4.23 12.61
N PRO A 17 16.10 -5.31 13.41
CA PRO A 17 14.81 -5.88 13.82
C PRO A 17 14.01 -4.96 14.75
N ALA A 18 14.65 -4.00 15.42
CA ALA A 18 13.96 -2.96 16.21
C ALA A 18 13.03 -2.08 15.37
N ARG A 19 13.14 -2.13 14.03
CA ARG A 19 12.26 -1.44 13.08
C ARG A 19 11.02 -2.23 12.71
N ALA A 20 10.92 -3.48 13.15
CA ALA A 20 9.89 -4.41 12.71
C ALA A 20 8.62 -4.22 13.55
N HIS A 21 7.49 -4.20 12.85
CA HIS A 21 6.16 -4.19 13.45
C HIS A 21 5.37 -5.34 12.83
N TYR A 22 4.65 -6.09 13.66
CA TYR A 22 3.84 -7.23 13.22
C TYR A 22 2.40 -7.15 13.72
N ASP A 23 2.05 -6.09 14.46
CA ASP A 23 0.69 -5.84 14.91
C ASP A 23 -0.19 -5.35 13.75
N ALA A 24 -1.46 -5.76 13.78
CA ALA A 24 -2.44 -5.42 12.75
C ALA A 24 -2.64 -3.90 12.62
N THR A 25 -2.53 -3.14 13.70
CA THR A 25 -2.72 -1.68 13.70
C THR A 25 -1.66 -0.97 12.85
N SER A 26 -0.39 -1.29 13.05
CA SER A 26 0.72 -0.72 12.28
C SER A 26 0.64 -1.13 10.80
N ILE A 27 0.32 -2.39 10.52
CA ILE A 27 0.17 -2.90 9.15
C ILE A 27 -1.00 -2.20 8.43
N ALA A 28 -2.17 -2.14 9.07
CA ALA A 28 -3.35 -1.47 8.53
C ALA A 28 -3.06 0.00 8.20
N ALA A 29 -2.50 0.75 9.15
CA ALA A 29 -2.22 2.17 8.97
C ALA A 29 -1.31 2.46 7.75
N ILE A 30 -0.34 1.60 7.47
CA ILE A 30 0.57 1.76 6.32
C ILE A 30 -0.13 1.42 5.00
N ILE A 31 -0.96 0.37 4.98
CA ILE A 31 -1.72 -0.04 3.79
C ILE A 31 -2.78 1.01 3.45
N ASP A 32 -3.47 1.55 4.46
CA ASP A 32 -4.57 2.49 4.29
C ASP A 32 -4.09 3.84 3.76
N SER A 33 -2.89 4.29 4.17
CA SER A 33 -2.32 5.54 3.69
C SER A 33 -1.73 5.48 2.28
N ALA A 34 -1.74 4.30 1.63
CA ALA A 34 -1.15 4.09 0.30
C ALA A 34 -2.21 3.98 -0.80
N TRP A 35 -1.97 4.64 -1.93
CA TRP A 35 -2.82 4.51 -3.13
C TRP A 35 -2.46 3.32 -4.01
N LEU A 36 -1.18 2.94 -4.00
CA LEU A 36 -0.62 1.88 -4.84
C LEU A 36 0.12 0.85 -3.97
N CYS A 37 0.12 -0.39 -4.44
CA CYS A 37 1.03 -1.44 -4.02
C CYS A 37 1.80 -1.98 -5.23
N THR A 38 2.89 -2.70 -4.98
CA THR A 38 3.58 -3.49 -6.01
C THR A 38 3.42 -4.96 -5.67
N ILE A 39 2.97 -5.76 -6.64
CA ILE A 39 2.75 -7.19 -6.44
C ILE A 39 3.77 -7.95 -7.26
N ALA A 40 4.62 -8.72 -6.56
CA ALA A 40 5.52 -9.66 -7.17
C ALA A 40 4.88 -11.06 -7.26
N PHE A 41 4.95 -11.68 -8.44
CA PHE A 41 4.36 -12.97 -8.73
C PHE A 41 5.12 -13.71 -9.84
N GLN A 42 4.94 -15.03 -9.92
CA GLN A 42 5.50 -15.85 -11.00
C GLN A 42 4.48 -16.05 -12.10
N TRP A 43 4.92 -15.94 -13.35
CA TRP A 43 4.13 -16.27 -14.53
C TRP A 43 5.05 -16.65 -15.68
N ASP A 44 4.74 -17.76 -16.34
CA ASP A 44 5.45 -18.23 -17.55
C ASP A 44 6.97 -18.33 -17.35
N GLY A 45 7.37 -18.98 -16.25
CA GLY A 45 8.79 -19.17 -15.89
C GLY A 45 9.55 -17.90 -15.48
N SER A 46 8.89 -16.74 -15.44
CA SER A 46 9.50 -15.46 -15.06
C SER A 46 8.87 -14.87 -13.78
N VAL A 47 9.62 -13.99 -13.11
CA VAL A 47 9.13 -13.20 -11.97
C VAL A 47 8.77 -11.80 -12.45
N HIS A 48 7.56 -11.37 -12.15
CA HIS A 48 7.02 -10.04 -12.47
C HIS A 48 6.81 -9.26 -11.19
N ALA A 49 6.88 -7.93 -11.26
CA ALA A 49 6.56 -7.02 -10.15
C ALA A 49 5.77 -5.84 -10.70
N MET A 50 4.45 -5.83 -10.50
CA MET A 50 3.54 -4.90 -11.15
C MET A 50 2.88 -3.95 -10.14
N PRO A 51 2.85 -2.63 -10.42
CA PRO A 51 2.09 -1.70 -9.60
C PRO A 51 0.59 -1.82 -9.87
N THR A 52 -0.23 -1.71 -8.83
CA THR A 52 -1.69 -1.66 -8.94
C THR A 52 -2.29 -0.90 -7.76
N SER A 53 -3.52 -0.40 -7.92
CA SER A 53 -4.26 0.17 -6.79
C SER A 53 -4.78 -0.94 -5.90
N HIS A 54 -4.88 -0.64 -4.61
CA HIS A 54 -5.38 -1.56 -3.62
C HIS A 54 -6.26 -0.84 -2.61
N TRP A 55 -7.02 -1.61 -1.86
CA TRP A 55 -7.69 -1.16 -0.65
C TRP A 55 -7.63 -2.25 0.42
N ARG A 56 -7.98 -1.90 1.65
CA ARG A 56 -8.07 -2.84 2.76
C ARG A 56 -9.50 -2.87 3.25
N GLU A 57 -9.98 -4.06 3.56
CA GLU A 57 -11.23 -4.27 4.28
C GLU A 57 -10.98 -5.38 5.30
N GLY A 58 -11.21 -5.07 6.58
CA GLY A 58 -10.88 -5.98 7.68
C GLY A 58 -9.42 -6.44 7.66
N ASP A 59 -9.24 -7.75 7.61
CA ASP A 59 -7.97 -8.48 7.63
C ASP A 59 -7.47 -8.87 6.22
N HIS A 60 -8.01 -8.26 5.16
CA HIS A 60 -7.65 -8.55 3.77
C HIS A 60 -7.23 -7.29 3.01
N LEU A 61 -6.25 -7.45 2.12
CA LEU A 61 -5.93 -6.47 1.08
C LEU A 61 -6.58 -6.92 -0.22
N TYR A 62 -7.20 -5.98 -0.92
CA TYR A 62 -7.95 -6.22 -2.14
C TYR A 62 -7.33 -5.48 -3.32
N ILE A 63 -7.50 -6.08 -4.50
CA ILE A 63 -7.17 -5.49 -5.81
C ILE A 63 -8.30 -5.79 -6.79
N HIS A 64 -8.30 -5.07 -7.91
CA HIS A 64 -9.22 -5.36 -9.00
C HIS A 64 -8.52 -5.29 -10.35
N GLY A 65 -9.20 -5.73 -11.40
CA GLY A 65 -8.76 -5.55 -12.78
C GLY A 65 -9.67 -6.26 -13.76
N ALA A 66 -9.32 -6.18 -15.05
CA ALA A 66 -10.10 -6.85 -16.09
C ALA A 66 -10.08 -8.37 -15.91
N ARG A 67 -11.20 -9.04 -16.19
CA ARG A 67 -11.34 -10.51 -16.16
C ARG A 67 -10.32 -11.23 -17.07
N ALA A 68 -9.88 -10.58 -18.14
CA ALA A 68 -8.88 -11.11 -19.07
C ALA A 68 -7.42 -10.91 -18.58
N SER A 69 -7.21 -10.27 -17.42
CA SER A 69 -5.88 -9.94 -16.90
C SER A 69 -5.04 -11.19 -16.64
N ARG A 70 -3.84 -11.23 -17.22
CA ARG A 70 -2.86 -12.29 -16.99
C ARG A 70 -2.36 -12.28 -15.55
N MET A 71 -2.11 -11.09 -14.99
CA MET A 71 -1.71 -10.93 -13.59
C MET A 71 -2.74 -11.55 -12.65
N LEU A 72 -4.03 -11.25 -12.82
CA LEU A 72 -5.06 -11.77 -11.90
C LEU A 72 -5.23 -13.29 -11.99
N LYS A 73 -4.98 -13.89 -13.16
CA LYS A 73 -4.93 -15.36 -13.29
C LYS A 73 -3.72 -15.94 -12.54
N ALA A 74 -2.53 -15.34 -12.74
CA ALA A 74 -1.30 -15.75 -12.06
C ALA A 74 -1.43 -15.74 -10.54
N LEU A 75 -1.99 -14.66 -10.00
CA LEU A 75 -2.14 -14.44 -8.56
C LEU A 75 -3.09 -15.45 -7.89
N GLN A 76 -4.02 -16.00 -8.66
CA GLN A 76 -4.92 -17.06 -8.21
C GLN A 76 -4.28 -18.44 -8.28
N GLU A 77 -3.19 -18.64 -9.02
CA GLU A 77 -2.57 -19.96 -9.22
C GLU A 77 -1.34 -20.17 -8.35
N GLY A 78 -0.69 -19.09 -7.90
CA GLY A 78 0.56 -19.15 -7.15
C GLY A 78 0.67 -18.16 -6.00
N GLU A 79 1.79 -18.26 -5.28
CA GLU A 79 2.16 -17.32 -4.23
C GLU A 79 2.53 -15.95 -4.81
N ALA A 80 2.18 -14.92 -4.06
CA ALA A 80 2.47 -13.54 -4.35
C ALA A 80 3.13 -12.85 -3.15
N CYS A 81 3.81 -11.75 -3.43
CA CYS A 81 4.35 -10.84 -2.44
C CYS A 81 3.84 -9.43 -2.75
N VAL A 82 3.01 -8.88 -1.88
CA VAL A 82 2.53 -7.50 -1.98
C VAL A 82 3.44 -6.60 -1.16
N THR A 83 3.93 -5.53 -1.77
CA THR A 83 4.75 -4.51 -1.12
C THR A 83 4.05 -3.16 -1.18
N VAL A 84 3.95 -2.49 -0.03
CA VAL A 84 3.52 -1.10 0.11
C VAL A 84 4.67 -0.33 0.77
N ALA A 85 5.02 0.84 0.26
CA ALA A 85 6.09 1.66 0.83
C ALA A 85 5.81 3.16 0.71
N HIS A 86 6.18 3.90 1.75
CA HIS A 86 6.14 5.36 1.83
C HIS A 86 7.53 5.88 2.18
N VAL A 87 7.93 6.98 1.57
CA VAL A 87 9.10 7.75 2.01
C VAL A 87 8.58 8.97 2.76
N ASP A 88 8.91 9.03 4.05
CA ASP A 88 8.44 10.07 4.96
C ASP A 88 9.52 11.15 5.22
N GLY A 89 10.76 10.92 4.78
CA GLY A 89 11.82 11.93 4.86
C GLY A 89 13.20 11.45 4.41
N LEU A 90 14.04 12.39 3.99
CA LEU A 90 15.45 12.15 3.65
C LEU A 90 16.32 12.46 4.86
N VAL A 91 17.24 11.56 5.22
CA VAL A 91 18.12 11.74 6.37
C VAL A 91 19.55 12.01 5.92
N PHE A 92 20.00 13.20 6.27
CA PHE A 92 21.31 13.73 5.96
C PHE A 92 22.21 13.59 7.18
N ALA A 93 23.15 12.66 7.10
CA ALA A 93 24.12 12.39 8.15
C ALA A 93 25.43 13.13 7.89
N ARG A 94 26.35 13.12 8.85
CA ARG A 94 27.66 13.77 8.71
C ARG A 94 28.63 12.95 7.85
N SER A 95 28.48 11.62 7.87
CA SER A 95 29.21 10.72 6.98
C SER A 95 28.31 10.09 5.92
N ALA A 96 28.92 9.78 4.77
CA ALA A 96 28.20 9.21 3.63
C ALA A 96 27.50 7.89 3.99
N PHE A 97 28.05 7.13 4.93
CA PHE A 97 27.56 5.83 5.36
C PHE A 97 26.25 5.90 6.16
N HIS A 98 26.04 6.97 6.94
CA HIS A 98 24.88 7.11 7.83
C HIS A 98 23.67 7.80 7.16
N HIS A 99 23.79 8.23 5.90
CA HIS A 99 22.65 8.69 5.12
C HIS A 99 21.55 7.63 5.06
N SER A 100 20.29 8.08 5.12
CA SER A 100 19.15 7.17 5.13
C SER A 100 17.86 7.84 4.69
N MET A 101 16.75 7.13 4.89
CA MET A 101 15.39 7.65 4.70
C MET A 101 14.53 7.28 5.91
N ASN A 102 13.63 8.17 6.31
CA ASN A 102 12.46 7.81 7.08
C ASN A 102 11.44 7.20 6.12
N TYR A 103 10.88 6.05 6.50
CA TYR A 103 9.97 5.28 5.67
C TYR A 103 9.08 4.40 6.51
N ARG A 104 7.97 3.98 5.90
CA ARG A 104 7.11 2.92 6.39
C ARG A 104 6.82 1.97 5.23
N SER A 105 6.96 0.67 5.46
CA SER A 105 6.66 -0.32 4.44
C SER A 105 5.96 -1.53 5.03
N VAL A 106 5.09 -2.17 4.25
CA VAL A 106 4.49 -3.47 4.54
C VAL A 106 4.86 -4.44 3.43
N VAL A 107 5.18 -5.67 3.82
CA VAL A 107 5.27 -6.83 2.93
C VAL A 107 4.24 -7.86 3.39
N VAL A 108 3.41 -8.33 2.45
CA VAL A 108 2.40 -9.37 2.66
C VAL A 108 2.70 -10.54 1.73
N TYR A 109 2.68 -11.75 2.27
CA TYR A 109 2.82 -12.97 1.47
C TYR A 109 1.55 -13.81 1.51
N GLY A 110 1.32 -14.57 0.45
CA GLY A 110 0.23 -15.53 0.35
C GLY A 110 -0.30 -15.65 -1.06
N ARG A 111 -1.48 -16.26 -1.19
CA ARG A 111 -2.19 -16.45 -2.46
C ARG A 111 -3.43 -15.57 -2.48
N PHE A 112 -3.75 -15.05 -3.65
CA PHE A 112 -4.99 -14.30 -3.84
C PHE A 112 -6.18 -15.23 -4.08
N GLU A 113 -7.32 -14.84 -3.54
CA GLU A 113 -8.62 -15.49 -3.74
C GLU A 113 -9.57 -14.55 -4.48
N GLU A 114 -10.35 -15.08 -5.43
CA GLU A 114 -11.39 -14.30 -6.11
C GLU A 114 -12.62 -14.10 -5.23
N VAL A 115 -13.13 -12.87 -5.20
CA VAL A 115 -14.43 -12.55 -4.61
C VAL A 115 -15.53 -12.92 -5.60
N GLN A 116 -16.11 -14.11 -5.42
CA GLN A 116 -17.11 -14.65 -6.34
C GLN A 116 -18.53 -14.14 -6.08
N ASP A 117 -18.91 -13.91 -4.81
CA ASP A 117 -20.25 -13.44 -4.48
C ASP A 117 -20.45 -12.00 -5.01
N PRO A 118 -21.47 -11.76 -5.87
CA PRO A 118 -21.68 -10.44 -6.47
C PRO A 118 -21.93 -9.33 -5.46
N ARG A 119 -22.58 -9.63 -4.32
CA ARG A 119 -22.88 -8.62 -3.29
C ARG A 119 -21.62 -8.22 -2.54
N HIS A 120 -20.79 -9.19 -2.16
CA HIS A 120 -19.47 -8.93 -1.58
C HIS A 120 -18.58 -8.16 -2.57
N LYS A 121 -18.62 -8.51 -3.85
CA LYS A 121 -17.85 -7.80 -4.88
C LYS A 121 -18.24 -6.32 -5.00
N ASP A 122 -19.54 -6.02 -5.03
CA ASP A 122 -20.03 -4.65 -5.09
C ASP A 122 -19.68 -3.88 -3.80
N ALA A 123 -19.81 -4.50 -2.63
CA ALA A 123 -19.39 -3.91 -1.36
C ALA A 123 -17.89 -3.60 -1.34
N ALA A 124 -17.04 -4.53 -1.80
CA ALA A 124 -15.60 -4.33 -1.87
C ALA A 124 -15.22 -3.22 -2.87
N LEU A 125 -15.88 -3.15 -4.03
CA LEU A 125 -15.68 -2.05 -4.98
C LEU A 125 -16.13 -0.71 -4.42
N ARG A 126 -17.20 -0.68 -3.61
CA ARG A 126 -17.60 0.53 -2.88
C ARG A 126 -16.51 1.00 -1.93
N VAL A 127 -15.89 0.11 -1.16
CA VAL A 127 -14.76 0.47 -0.27
C VAL A 127 -13.59 1.08 -1.05
N LEU A 128 -13.29 0.58 -2.26
CA LEU A 128 -12.29 1.20 -3.13
C LEU A 128 -12.67 2.65 -3.50
N ILE A 129 -13.91 2.89 -3.90
CA ILE A 129 -14.36 4.22 -4.30
C ILE A 129 -14.41 5.17 -3.09
N ASP A 130 -14.91 4.71 -1.95
CA ASP A 130 -14.96 5.48 -0.70
C ASP A 130 -13.55 5.79 -0.16
N LYS A 131 -12.57 4.94 -0.45
CA LYS A 131 -11.15 5.23 -0.18
C LYS A 131 -10.63 6.40 -1.02
N LEU A 132 -11.07 6.55 -2.27
CA LEU A 132 -10.67 7.67 -3.13
C LEU A 132 -11.28 8.97 -2.63
N ALA A 133 -12.56 8.93 -2.29
CA ALA A 133 -13.28 10.04 -1.71
C ALA A 133 -14.51 9.50 -0.97
N PRO A 134 -14.73 9.88 0.31
CA PRO A 134 -15.90 9.47 1.07
C PRO A 134 -17.20 9.77 0.30
N ASP A 135 -18.18 8.88 0.42
CA ASP A 135 -19.52 8.98 -0.18
C ASP A 135 -19.56 8.97 -1.72
N ARG A 136 -18.40 8.92 -2.40
CA ARG A 136 -18.33 9.01 -3.85
C ARG A 136 -19.10 7.90 -4.56
N TRP A 137 -19.22 6.71 -3.98
CA TRP A 137 -19.98 5.62 -4.59
C TRP A 137 -21.45 5.98 -4.82
N ASP A 138 -22.10 6.63 -3.85
CA ASP A 138 -23.52 6.94 -3.90
C ASP A 138 -23.84 8.11 -4.86
N ASP A 139 -22.85 8.97 -5.15
CA ASP A 139 -22.93 10.05 -6.14
C ASP A 139 -22.84 9.57 -7.60
N LEU A 140 -22.29 8.37 -7.82
CA LEU A 140 -22.13 7.82 -9.15
C LEU A 140 -23.43 7.19 -9.64
N ARG A 141 -23.58 7.09 -10.96
CA ARG A 141 -24.60 6.18 -11.50
C ARG A 141 -24.35 4.75 -11.00
N PRO A 142 -25.40 3.95 -10.77
CA PRO A 142 -25.22 2.56 -10.37
C PRO A 142 -24.32 1.76 -11.32
N ILE A 143 -23.54 0.83 -10.76
CA ILE A 143 -22.74 -0.12 -11.53
C ILE A 143 -23.67 -1.05 -12.33
N SER A 144 -23.36 -1.21 -13.61
CA SER A 144 -24.09 -2.12 -14.49
C SER A 144 -23.59 -3.57 -14.37
N ASP A 145 -24.44 -4.52 -14.75
CA ASP A 145 -24.05 -5.94 -14.81
C ASP A 145 -22.87 -6.18 -15.76
N LYS A 146 -22.79 -5.41 -16.86
CA LYS A 146 -21.67 -5.48 -17.80
C LYS A 146 -20.35 -5.10 -17.13
N GLU A 147 -20.33 -4.01 -16.37
CA GLU A 147 -19.15 -3.57 -15.63
C GLU A 147 -18.76 -4.57 -14.55
N ARG A 148 -19.75 -5.06 -13.78
CA ARG A 148 -19.52 -6.09 -12.76
C ARG A 148 -18.93 -7.35 -13.36
N ASN A 149 -19.41 -7.80 -14.52
CA ASN A 149 -18.92 -9.02 -15.18
C ASN A 149 -17.56 -8.85 -15.87
N ALA A 150 -17.17 -7.61 -16.18
CA ALA A 150 -15.88 -7.30 -16.79
C ALA A 150 -14.74 -7.16 -15.77
N THR A 151 -15.07 -6.85 -14.51
CA THR A 151 -14.12 -6.66 -13.41
C THR A 151 -13.93 -7.96 -12.63
N THR A 152 -12.72 -8.32 -12.25
CA THR A 152 -12.42 -9.34 -11.24
C THR A 152 -11.90 -8.63 -10.00
N VAL A 153 -12.31 -9.07 -8.82
CA VAL A 153 -11.83 -8.57 -7.53
C VAL A 153 -11.13 -9.73 -6.83
N LEU A 154 -9.88 -9.52 -6.42
CA LEU A 154 -9.11 -10.48 -5.67
C LEU A 154 -8.78 -9.93 -4.28
N ARG A 155 -8.62 -10.82 -3.30
CA ARG A 155 -8.18 -10.49 -1.95
C ARG A 155 -7.07 -11.42 -1.48
N ILE A 156 -6.20 -10.91 -0.61
CA ILE A 156 -5.14 -11.66 0.06
C ILE A 156 -5.20 -11.39 1.57
N ALA A 157 -5.06 -12.44 2.38
CA ALA A 157 -5.10 -12.33 3.84
C ALA A 157 -3.86 -11.59 4.37
N LEU A 158 -4.05 -10.75 5.38
CA LEU A 158 -2.98 -10.02 6.08
C LEU A 158 -2.35 -10.83 7.22
N SER A 159 -2.76 -12.10 7.39
CA SER A 159 -2.25 -12.98 8.45
C SER A 159 -0.75 -13.25 8.34
N GLU A 160 -0.16 -13.08 7.16
CA GLU A 160 1.27 -13.23 6.95
C GLU A 160 1.90 -11.95 6.38
N ALA A 161 1.87 -10.91 7.21
CA ALA A 161 2.42 -9.60 6.90
C ALA A 161 3.52 -9.18 7.90
N SER A 162 4.41 -8.31 7.43
CA SER A 162 5.38 -7.62 8.28
C SER A 162 5.50 -6.16 7.86
N ALA A 163 5.59 -5.28 8.84
CA ALA A 163 5.89 -3.88 8.63
C ALA A 163 7.33 -3.55 9.06
N LYS A 164 7.93 -2.57 8.39
CA LYS A 164 9.22 -2.01 8.76
C LYS A 164 9.15 -0.49 8.72
N VAL A 165 9.52 0.13 9.83
CA VAL A 165 9.37 1.58 10.03
C VAL A 165 10.70 2.21 10.47
N ARG A 166 11.02 3.35 9.86
CA ARG A 166 12.04 4.27 10.34
C ARG A 166 11.50 5.69 10.37
N ASN A 167 11.54 6.33 11.53
CA ASN A 167 10.94 7.64 11.78
C ASN A 167 11.73 8.49 12.79
N TRP A 168 13.06 8.39 12.79
CA TRP A 168 13.93 9.14 13.72
C TRP A 168 14.96 9.98 12.97
N GLY A 169 15.69 10.80 13.74
CA GLY A 169 16.74 11.69 13.24
C GLY A 169 17.99 10.97 12.73
N VAL A 170 19.04 11.77 12.58
CA VAL A 170 20.38 11.30 12.20
C VAL A 170 20.95 10.43 13.33
N LYS A 171 21.71 9.41 12.95
CA LYS A 171 22.52 8.61 13.87
C LYS A 171 23.94 8.53 13.29
N ASP A 172 24.78 9.47 13.65
CA ASP A 172 26.21 9.47 13.35
C ASP A 172 26.99 8.68 14.41
N ASP A 173 28.25 8.37 14.11
CA ASP A 173 29.20 7.89 15.10
C ASP A 173 29.80 9.07 15.87
N ASP A 174 30.26 8.85 17.11
CA ASP A 174 30.76 9.94 17.97
C ASP A 174 31.93 10.72 17.34
N GLU A 175 32.75 10.04 16.54
CA GLU A 175 33.90 10.62 15.84
C GLU A 175 33.51 11.64 14.75
N ASP A 176 32.29 11.55 14.22
CA ASP A 176 31.82 12.41 13.14
C ASP A 176 31.22 13.73 13.66
N MET A 177 30.95 13.86 14.96
CA MET A 177 30.08 14.91 15.52
C MET A 177 30.60 16.33 15.32
N ASP A 178 31.92 16.52 15.32
CA ASP A 178 32.59 17.81 15.11
C ASP A 178 32.82 18.14 13.63
N TRP A 179 32.50 17.23 12.69
CA TRP A 179 32.66 17.49 11.26
C TRP A 179 31.74 18.64 10.82
N PRO A 180 32.26 19.69 10.14
CA PRO A 180 31.52 20.93 9.88
C PRO A 180 30.60 20.78 8.66
N VAL A 181 29.62 19.87 8.75
CA VAL A 181 28.57 19.66 7.75
C VAL A 181 27.20 19.71 8.41
N TRP A 182 26.20 20.17 7.66
CA TRP A 182 24.82 20.10 8.13
C TRP A 182 24.34 18.65 8.19
N ALA A 183 23.66 18.29 9.27
CA ALA A 183 23.00 17.01 9.45
C ALA A 183 21.56 17.22 9.93
N GLY A 184 20.61 16.48 9.36
CA GLY A 184 19.20 16.66 9.67
C GLY A 184 18.29 15.75 8.87
N VAL A 185 16.99 16.04 8.94
CA VAL A 185 15.95 15.34 8.19
C VAL A 185 15.19 16.35 7.36
N VAL A 186 14.98 16.04 6.07
CA VAL A 186 14.03 16.75 5.22
C VAL A 186 12.75 15.90 5.16
N PRO A 187 11.66 16.29 5.87
CA PRO A 187 10.40 15.55 5.81
C PRO A 187 9.80 15.57 4.40
N LEU A 188 9.18 14.46 4.00
CA LEU A 188 8.44 14.35 2.73
C LEU A 188 6.98 13.99 3.04
N THR A 189 6.06 14.67 2.36
CA THR A 189 4.61 14.46 2.52
C THR A 189 3.91 14.46 1.17
N LEU A 190 2.92 13.59 0.99
CA LEU A 190 1.99 13.67 -0.13
C LEU A 190 0.87 14.67 0.21
N VAL A 191 0.62 15.62 -0.68
CA VAL A 191 -0.43 16.64 -0.54
C VAL A 191 -1.27 16.65 -1.81
N ALA A 192 -2.59 16.63 -1.67
CA ALA A 192 -3.51 16.77 -2.80
C ALA A 192 -3.40 18.17 -3.41
N GLY A 193 -3.45 18.24 -4.74
CA GLY A 193 -3.56 19.51 -5.46
C GLY A 193 -5.01 20.02 -5.50
N ALA A 194 -5.20 21.23 -6.03
CA ALA A 194 -6.54 21.72 -6.31
C ALA A 194 -7.24 20.82 -7.38
N PRO A 195 -8.53 20.51 -7.23
CA PRO A 195 -9.27 19.74 -8.24
C PRO A 195 -9.29 20.42 -9.61
N GLU A 196 -9.06 19.65 -10.66
CA GLU A 196 -9.12 20.09 -12.05
C GLU A 196 -10.42 19.60 -12.69
N THR A 197 -11.34 20.51 -12.99
CA THR A 197 -12.65 20.16 -13.56
C THR A 197 -12.54 19.81 -15.05
N ASP A 198 -13.04 18.62 -15.42
CA ASP A 198 -13.16 18.20 -16.82
C ASP A 198 -13.99 19.23 -17.63
N PRO A 199 -13.48 19.75 -18.78
CA PRO A 199 -14.22 20.65 -19.66
C PRO A 199 -15.58 20.13 -20.15
N LEU A 200 -15.78 18.80 -20.16
CA LEU A 200 -17.04 18.16 -20.54
C LEU A 200 -17.98 17.93 -19.35
N SER A 201 -17.55 18.25 -18.12
CA SER A 201 -18.39 18.09 -16.94
C SER A 201 -19.61 19.02 -17.03
N ARG A 202 -20.79 18.43 -16.86
CA ARG A 202 -22.05 19.19 -16.76
C ARG A 202 -22.28 19.80 -15.37
N VAL A 203 -21.47 19.40 -14.40
CA VAL A 203 -21.46 19.92 -13.03
C VAL A 203 -20.09 20.52 -12.78
N THR A 204 -20.04 21.84 -12.56
CA THR A 204 -18.79 22.58 -12.33
C THR A 204 -18.48 22.73 -10.84
N GLU A 205 -19.47 22.55 -9.99
CA GLU A 205 -19.30 22.54 -8.54
C GLU A 205 -18.52 21.30 -8.13
N VAL A 206 -17.39 21.52 -7.46
CA VAL A 206 -16.53 20.48 -6.93
C VAL A 206 -17.17 19.94 -5.64
N PRO A 207 -17.38 18.62 -5.50
CA PRO A 207 -17.95 18.06 -4.27
C PRO A 207 -17.06 18.37 -3.05
N GLY A 208 -17.68 18.84 -1.97
CA GLY A 208 -16.97 19.25 -0.75
C GLY A 208 -16.32 18.11 0.04
N TYR A 209 -16.57 16.85 -0.33
CA TYR A 209 -15.96 15.67 0.29
C TYR A 209 -14.65 15.23 -0.36
N LEU A 210 -14.22 15.88 -1.46
CA LEU A 210 -12.93 15.58 -2.09
C LEU A 210 -11.76 16.03 -1.20
N PRO A 211 -10.63 15.30 -1.22
CA PRO A 211 -9.44 15.62 -0.44
C PRO A 211 -8.72 16.90 -0.87
#